data_AF-A0A0F9K316-F1
#
_entry.id   AF-A0A0F9K316-F1
#
_cell.length_a   1.000
_cell.length_b   1.000
_cell.length_c   1.000
_cell.angle_alpha   90.00
_cell.angle_beta   90.00
_cell.angle_gamma   90.00
#
_symmetry.space_group_name_H-M   'P 1'
#
loop_
_entity.id
_entity.type
_entity.pdbx_description
1 polymer ?
#
loop_
_entity_poly.entity_id
_entity_poly.type
_entity_poly.pdbx_seq_one_letter_code
_entity_poly.pdbx_strand_id
1 'polypeptide(L)'
;MLTYNLEESEISSFLNPVPGKNEQSIVIFETEEGGTGVLKSLLNTSLDRFDKFIENLFRILHVKSLEPYEETMDACITACYNCLLRFRNQFEHNLLNRKIILPLVKSLKNSTLE
;
A
#
# COMPACT_ATOMS: atom_id res chain seq x y z
N MET A 1 -4.92 -7.40 12.02
CA MET A 1 -3.91 -8.46 11.85
C MET A 1 -3.04 -8.04 10.67
N LEU A 2 -1.71 -8.00 10.82
CA LEU A 2 -0.80 -7.76 9.70
C LEU A 2 -0.86 -8.99 8.77
N THR A 3 -0.99 -8.80 7.45
CA THR A 3 -1.12 -9.92 6.49
C THR A 3 0.14 -10.79 6.44
N TYR A 4 1.30 -10.18 6.74
CA TYR A 4 2.61 -10.82 6.80
C TYR A 4 3.39 -10.31 8.00
N ASN A 5 4.29 -11.14 8.52
CA ASN A 5 5.27 -10.73 9.52
C ASN A 5 6.58 -10.41 8.78
N LEU A 6 6.65 -9.19 8.23
CA LEU A 6 7.79 -8.67 7.48
C LEU A 6 8.42 -7.49 8.22
N GLU A 7 9.74 -7.41 8.19
CA GLU A 7 10.48 -6.19 8.47
C GLU A 7 10.44 -5.23 7.27
N GLU A 8 10.53 -3.93 7.52
CA GLU A 8 10.48 -2.93 6.45
C GLU A 8 11.66 -3.05 5.47
N SER A 9 12.80 -3.60 5.92
CA SER A 9 13.97 -3.86 5.07
C SER A 9 13.78 -5.01 4.10
N GLU A 10 12.83 -5.92 4.34
CA GLU A 10 12.61 -7.13 3.52
C GLU A 10 11.84 -6.86 2.21
N ILE A 11 11.23 -5.67 2.09
CA ILE A 11 10.52 -5.21 0.89
C ILE A 11 11.05 -3.84 0.49
N SER A 12 11.37 -3.69 -0.79
CA SER A 12 11.78 -2.41 -1.36
C SER A 12 10.98 -2.08 -2.61
N SER A 13 11.06 -0.81 -3.02
CA SER A 13 10.41 -0.34 -4.23
C SER A 13 11.20 0.77 -4.92
N PHE A 14 11.01 0.89 -6.23
CA PHE A 14 11.51 2.02 -7.00
C PHE A 14 10.52 2.39 -8.12
N LEU A 15 10.63 3.63 -8.59
CA LEU A 15 9.90 4.10 -9.76
C LEU A 15 10.69 3.74 -11.01
N ASN A 16 10.07 3.00 -11.91
CA ASN A 16 10.62 2.64 -13.21
C ASN A 16 9.88 3.42 -14.31
N PRO A 17 10.55 4.36 -15.01
CA PRO A 17 9.95 5.02 -16.17
C PRO A 17 9.61 4.00 -17.26
N VAL A 18 8.42 4.12 -17.86
CA VAL A 18 8.03 3.24 -18.96
C VAL A 18 8.56 3.82 -20.27
N PRO A 19 9.48 3.14 -20.98
CA PRO A 19 10.07 3.68 -22.21
C PRO A 19 9.01 4.05 -23.25
N GLY A 20 9.09 5.27 -23.79
CA GLY A 20 8.16 5.76 -24.81
C GLY A 20 6.78 6.18 -24.29
N LYS A 21 6.55 6.19 -22.97
CA LYS A 21 5.31 6.69 -22.36
C LYS A 21 5.61 7.75 -21.29
N ASN A 22 4.66 8.65 -21.06
CA ASN A 22 4.69 9.57 -19.92
C ASN A 22 4.07 8.92 -18.67
N GLU A 23 4.49 7.70 -18.36
CA GLU A 23 3.97 6.86 -17.28
C GLU A 23 5.13 6.30 -16.46
N GLN A 24 4.88 6.06 -15.17
CA GLN A 24 5.82 5.43 -14.25
C GLN A 24 5.20 4.14 -13.71
N SER A 25 5.96 3.05 -13.67
CA SER A 25 5.58 1.87 -12.92
C SER A 25 6.25 1.87 -11.55
N ILE A 26 5.51 1.40 -10.55
CA ILE A 26 6.07 1.13 -9.22
C ILE A 26 6.49 -0.33 -9.23
N VAL A 27 7.78 -0.58 -9.08
CA VAL A 27 8.31 -1.94 -8.93
C VAL A 27 8.46 -2.20 -7.44
N ILE A 28 7.87 -3.28 -6.95
CA ILE A 28 7.98 -3.75 -5.56
C ILE A 28 8.65 -5.13 -5.60
N PHE A 29 9.68 -5.33 -4.78
CA PHE A 29 10.47 -6.56 -4.77
C PHE A 29 10.92 -6.93 -3.36
N GLU A 30 11.20 -8.22 -3.16
CA GLU A 30 11.80 -8.75 -1.94
C GLU A 30 13.31 -8.54 -1.97
N THR A 31 13.89 -8.08 -0.86
CA THR A 31 15.32 -7.75 -0.76
C THR A 31 16.17 -8.90 -0.22
N GLU A 32 15.55 -9.84 0.49
CA GLU A 32 16.22 -11.00 1.08
C GLU A 32 16.68 -12.00 0.01
N GLU A 33 17.89 -12.53 0.19
CA GLU A 33 18.47 -13.52 -0.71
C GLU A 33 17.67 -14.83 -0.63
N GLY A 34 17.12 -15.26 -1.76
CA GLY A 34 16.27 -16.46 -1.84
C GLY A 34 14.76 -16.20 -1.80
N GLY A 35 14.33 -14.97 -1.50
CA GLY A 35 12.93 -14.54 -1.48
C GLY A 35 12.15 -15.09 -0.30
N THR A 36 11.41 -14.23 0.39
CA THR A 36 10.50 -14.63 1.48
C THR A 36 9.19 -15.23 0.93
N GLY A 37 8.93 -15.07 -0.37
CA GLY A 37 7.75 -15.60 -1.06
C GLY A 37 6.46 -14.85 -0.70
N VAL A 38 6.57 -13.71 -0.02
CA VAL A 38 5.43 -12.89 0.40
C VAL A 38 4.72 -12.27 -0.80
N LEU A 39 5.44 -11.73 -1.77
CA LEU A 39 4.82 -11.17 -2.98
C LEU A 39 4.12 -12.26 -3.79
N LYS A 40 4.75 -13.44 -3.92
CA LYS A 40 4.12 -14.60 -4.56
C LYS A 40 2.88 -15.06 -3.80
N SER A 41 2.92 -15.05 -2.47
CA SER A 41 1.78 -15.39 -1.62
C SER A 41 0.64 -14.37 -1.73
N LEU A 42 0.98 -13.08 -1.81
CA LEU A 42 0.03 -11.98 -1.94
C LEU A 42 -0.76 -12.06 -3.24
N LEU A 43 -0.10 -12.43 -4.33
CA LEU A 43 -0.68 -12.53 -5.67
C LEU A 43 -1.35 -13.88 -5.95
N ASN A 44 -1.35 -14.81 -4.99
CA ASN A 44 -1.96 -16.12 -5.19
C ASN A 44 -3.49 -16.03 -5.17
N THR A 45 -4.10 -16.16 -6.35
CA THR A 45 -5.56 -16.08 -6.59
C THR A 45 -6.38 -17.19 -5.94
N SER A 46 -5.76 -18.29 -5.53
CA SER A 46 -6.44 -19.34 -4.76
C SER A 46 -6.67 -18.97 -3.28
N LEU A 47 -6.11 -17.84 -2.82
CA LEU A 47 -6.18 -17.35 -1.45
C LEU A 47 -6.77 -15.93 -1.41
N ASP A 48 -7.45 -15.58 -0.31
CA ASP A 48 -8.03 -14.26 -0.06
C ASP A 48 -7.01 -13.21 0.45
N ARG A 49 -5.72 -13.43 0.17
CA ARG A 49 -4.62 -12.63 0.73
C ARG A 49 -4.60 -11.20 0.19
N PHE A 50 -4.90 -11.04 -1.10
CA PHE A 50 -4.97 -9.73 -1.72
C PHE A 50 -6.15 -8.91 -1.18
N ASP A 51 -7.31 -9.52 -1.00
CA ASP A 51 -8.48 -8.85 -0.43
C ASP A 51 -8.19 -8.37 1.00
N LYS A 52 -7.62 -9.23 1.85
CA LYS A 52 -7.17 -8.86 3.19
C LYS A 52 -6.12 -7.75 3.19
N PHE A 53 -5.24 -7.73 2.19
CA PHE A 53 -4.27 -6.66 2.01
C PHE A 53 -4.98 -5.33 1.69
N ILE A 54 -5.97 -5.32 0.80
CA ILE A 54 -6.77 -4.13 0.48
C ILE A 54 -7.57 -3.65 1.71
N GLU A 55 -8.19 -4.55 2.47
CA GLU A 55 -8.90 -4.20 3.72
C GLU A 55 -7.95 -3.57 4.76
N ASN A 56 -6.76 -4.15 4.92
CA ASN A 56 -5.74 -3.59 5.80
C ASN A 56 -5.26 -2.22 5.33
N LEU A 57 -5.14 -2.00 4.02
CA LEU A 57 -4.77 -0.72 3.44
C LEU A 57 -5.83 0.35 3.75
N PHE A 58 -7.11 0.02 3.63
CA PHE A 58 -8.21 0.93 4.01
C PHE A 58 -8.12 1.31 5.48
N ARG A 59 -7.91 0.32 6.36
CA ARG A 59 -7.73 0.54 7.80
C ARG A 59 -6.55 1.46 8.11
N ILE A 60 -5.39 1.22 7.50
CA ILE A 60 -4.19 2.06 7.66
C ILE A 60 -4.47 3.48 7.17
N LEU A 61 -5.20 3.65 6.06
CA LEU A 61 -5.51 4.96 5.50
C LEU A 61 -6.72 5.64 6.16
N HIS A 62 -7.28 5.09 7.25
CA HIS A 62 -8.47 5.61 7.93
C HIS A 62 -9.70 5.74 7.01
N VAL A 63 -9.87 4.80 6.08
CA VAL A 63 -10.98 4.75 5.12
C VAL A 63 -11.94 3.64 5.53
N LYS A 64 -13.22 3.97 5.67
CA LYS A 64 -14.31 3.01 5.90
C LYS A 64 -14.96 2.57 4.59
N SER A 65 -15.16 3.48 3.66
CA SER A 65 -15.64 3.19 2.30
C SER A 65 -15.09 4.20 1.30
N LEU A 66 -14.93 3.78 0.04
CA LEU A 66 -14.61 4.68 -1.07
C LEU A 66 -15.85 5.12 -1.84
N GLU A 67 -16.96 4.37 -1.72
CA GLU A 67 -18.20 4.60 -2.47
C GLU A 67 -19.43 4.22 -1.62
N PRO A 68 -20.14 5.20 -1.02
CA PRO A 68 -19.74 6.60 -0.88
C PRO A 68 -18.45 6.73 -0.06
N TYR A 69 -17.68 7.81 -0.28
CA TYR A 69 -16.47 8.03 0.49
C TYR A 69 -16.81 8.32 1.96
N GLU A 70 -16.30 7.49 2.85
CA GLU A 70 -16.49 7.59 4.30
C GLU A 70 -15.17 7.29 5.00
N GLU A 71 -14.79 8.14 5.94
CA GLU A 71 -13.59 7.97 6.77
C GLU A 71 -13.95 7.34 8.13
N THR A 72 -12.97 6.79 8.81
CA THR A 72 -13.17 6.36 10.20
C THR A 72 -13.30 7.58 11.11
N MET A 73 -13.92 7.41 12.29
CA MET A 73 -14.12 8.53 13.23
C MET A 73 -12.81 9.14 13.75
N ASP A 74 -11.74 8.35 13.78
CA ASP A 74 -10.39 8.72 14.21
C ASP A 74 -9.49 9.18 13.04
N ALA A 75 -10.07 9.50 11.89
CA ALA A 75 -9.34 9.86 10.70
C ALA A 75 -8.50 11.14 10.85
N CYS A 76 -7.18 11.00 10.87
CA CYS A 76 -6.25 12.14 10.80
C CYS A 76 -6.40 12.97 9.50
N ILE A 77 -6.02 14.26 9.53
CA ILE A 77 -6.25 15.19 8.41
C ILE A 77 -5.37 14.85 7.19
N THR A 78 -4.06 14.69 7.38
CA THR A 78 -3.07 14.48 6.31
C THR A 78 -2.34 13.14 6.45
N ALA A 79 -1.60 12.97 7.53
CA ALA A 79 -0.91 11.74 7.92
C ALA A 79 -0.65 11.75 9.43
N CYS A 80 -0.55 10.58 10.05
CA CYS A 80 -0.22 10.38 11.47
C CYS A 80 0.56 9.07 11.65
N TYR A 81 1.08 8.85 12.86
CA TYR A 81 1.89 7.66 13.18
C TYR A 81 1.13 6.33 13.04
N ASN A 82 -0.20 6.36 13.09
CA ASN A 82 -1.03 5.17 12.87
C ASN A 82 -1.28 4.87 11.38
N CYS A 83 -0.91 5.78 10.47
CA CYS A 83 -1.06 5.59 9.02
C CYS A 83 0.28 5.59 8.27
N LEU A 84 0.63 6.70 7.61
CA LEU A 84 1.81 6.83 6.74
C LEU A 84 3.05 7.41 7.44
N LEU A 85 2.88 8.06 8.60
CA LEU A 85 3.99 8.67 9.31
C LEU A 85 4.74 7.60 10.11
N ARG A 86 6.07 7.70 10.09
CA ARG A 86 7.03 6.87 10.79
C ARG A 86 8.13 7.78 11.35
N PHE A 87 8.84 7.33 12.38
CA PHE A 87 9.97 8.11 12.92
C PHE A 87 11.00 8.46 11.84
N ARG A 88 11.24 7.55 10.90
CA ARG A 88 12.23 7.72 9.83
C ARG A 88 11.83 8.72 8.72
N ASN A 89 10.54 9.05 8.58
CA ASN A 89 10.05 10.00 7.56
C ASN A 89 9.38 11.24 8.19
N GLN A 90 9.67 11.51 9.47
CA GLN A 90 9.03 12.59 10.22
C GLN A 90 9.42 13.99 9.71
N PHE A 91 10.62 14.13 9.13
CA PHE A 91 11.10 15.42 8.59
C PHE A 91 10.38 15.77 7.28
N GLU A 92 9.90 14.75 6.57
CA GLU A 92 9.18 14.83 5.30
C GLU A 92 7.65 14.79 5.51
N HIS A 93 7.16 14.91 6.74
CA HIS A 93 5.72 14.80 7.05
C HIS A 93 4.84 15.76 6.23
N ASN A 94 5.38 16.89 5.81
CA ASN A 94 4.71 17.88 4.97
C ASN A 94 4.45 17.39 3.54
N LEU A 95 5.19 16.38 3.07
CA LEU A 95 4.99 15.72 1.77
C LEU A 95 3.98 14.57 1.84
N LEU A 96 3.59 14.15 3.05
CA LEU A 96 2.69 13.00 3.25
C LEU A 96 1.22 13.41 3.26
N ASN A 97 0.42 12.73 2.45
CA ASN A 97 -1.03 12.87 2.47
C ASN A 97 -1.69 11.54 2.09
N ARG A 98 -2.40 10.94 3.04
CA ARG A 98 -3.07 9.64 2.87
C ARG A 98 -4.18 9.65 1.82
N LYS A 99 -4.68 10.83 1.44
CA LYS A 99 -5.77 10.97 0.46
C LYS A 99 -5.26 10.89 -0.99
N ILE A 100 -3.97 11.16 -1.24
CA ILE A 100 -3.39 11.16 -2.58
C ILE A 100 -3.43 9.76 -3.21
N ILE A 101 -3.24 8.71 -2.41
CA ILE A 101 -3.18 7.33 -2.90
C ILE A 101 -4.57 6.71 -3.14
N LEU A 102 -5.66 7.34 -2.69
CA LEU A 102 -7.01 6.75 -2.76
C LEU A 102 -7.47 6.35 -4.16
N PRO A 103 -7.19 7.12 -5.24
CA PRO A 103 -7.52 6.69 -6.59
C PRO A 103 -6.82 5.39 -6.98
N LEU A 104 -5.54 5.23 -6.62
CA LEU A 104 -4.80 3.99 -6.85
C LEU A 104 -5.39 2.83 -6.04
N VAL A 105 -5.71 3.06 -4.77
CA VAL A 105 -6.35 2.06 -3.91
C VAL A 105 -7.69 1.59 -4.47
N LYS A 106 -8.49 2.51 -5.04
CA LYS A 106 -9.73 2.19 -5.73
C LYS A 106 -9.49 1.30 -6.96
N SER A 107 -8.51 1.66 -7.78
CA SER A 107 -8.13 0.87 -8.95
C SER A 107 -7.67 -0.53 -8.55
N LEU A 108 -6.83 -0.66 -7.52
CA LEU A 108 -6.36 -1.95 -7.00
C LEU A 108 -7.51 -2.82 -6.49
N LYS A 109 -8.45 -2.25 -5.72
CA LYS A 109 -9.64 -2.98 -5.23
C LYS A 109 -10.47 -3.58 -6.37
N ASN A 110 -10.53 -2.90 -7.51
CA ASN A 110 -11.31 -3.33 -8.67
C ASN A 110 -10.47 -4.10 -9.71
N SER A 111 -9.18 -4.35 -9.42
CA SER A 111 -8.28 -5.05 -10.34
C SER A 111 -8.47 -6.56 -10.24
N THR A 112 -8.13 -7.27 -11.31
CA THR A 112 -8.01 -8.73 -11.32
C THR A 112 -6.54 -9.10 -11.29
N LEU A 113 -6.20 -10.07 -10.45
CA LEU A 113 -4.86 -10.66 -10.43
C LEU A 113 -4.77 -11.72 -11.52
N GLU A 114 -3.73 -11.64 -12.36
CA GLU A 114 -3.41 -12.59 -13.43
C GLU A 114 -2.18 -13.44 -13.10
#